data_AF-S9TX19-F1
#
_entry.id   AF-S9TX19-F1
#
_cell.length_a   1.000
_cell.length_b   1.000
_cell.length_c   1.000
_cell.angle_alpha   90.00
_cell.angle_beta   90.00
_cell.angle_gamma   90.00
#
_symmetry.space_group_name_H-M   'P 1'
#
loop_
_entity.id
_entity.type
_entity.pdbx_description
1 polymer ?
#
loop_
_entity_poly.entity_id
_entity_poly.type
_entity_poly.pdbx_seq_one_letter_code
_entity_poly.pdbx_strand_id
1 'polypeptide(L)'
;MRATALRRSLVSLYNGLEMGRKYISLGGWCGPALLLGKLGLRTEAYPLDFSRCTIDGVIHFIRNGFGEGFYPPGPRPYRPECVGIYVLFRGQHTAFAHFDLNSAEVQQHFETKFSRFNALIDAPAKPVTFFRTVTARHPQEELQYAAALEEAIAQRNPALDFRLVFMVHDQGLRARAVELAPLSLRASLWALSYSKDAQHSLFDRCEAAYLDVVMHSVDEESWPAVPGAPPRPVGMREAEYDPDGQLLRADAALRAADVPVRALTADQFPWRSHDNLALIDGVASVGGTCAGVGSTRMVALPSGPPACGYCGSRSYHLAGRPVTTGRPFTDDEDQLLLVHLYKILSGGDKVEAVEHLAHEMKRGAYEVICRIQFLTNSSTKITDDITPHLSPGDGSPM
;
A
#
# COMPACT_ATOMS: atom_id res chain seq x y z
N MET A 1 23.20 -29.14 8.47
CA MET A 1 24.02 -28.84 7.26
C MET A 1 23.22 -28.92 5.95
N ARG A 2 21.96 -28.41 5.90
CA ARG A 2 21.08 -28.45 4.71
C ARG A 2 20.45 -27.09 4.34
N ALA A 3 20.91 -25.99 4.94
CA ALA A 3 20.32 -24.66 4.74
C ALA A 3 21.05 -23.78 3.71
N THR A 4 22.15 -24.26 3.12
CA THR A 4 23.05 -23.40 2.31
C THR A 4 22.99 -23.63 0.80
N ALA A 5 22.17 -24.58 0.33
CA ALA A 5 22.07 -24.94 -1.10
C ALA A 5 20.83 -24.35 -1.83
N LEU A 6 19.97 -23.59 -1.13
CA LEU A 6 18.71 -23.04 -1.65
C LEU A 6 18.77 -21.51 -1.88
N ARG A 7 19.92 -21.00 -2.30
CA ARG A 7 20.06 -19.64 -2.88
C ARG A 7 20.17 -19.71 -4.41
N ARG A 8 19.40 -20.60 -5.05
CA ARG A 8 18.97 -20.35 -6.44
C ARG A 8 18.07 -19.12 -6.39
N SER A 9 18.30 -18.19 -7.31
CA SER A 9 17.52 -16.95 -7.45
C SER A 9 16.04 -17.20 -7.16
N LEU A 10 15.51 -16.62 -6.08
CA LEU A 10 14.10 -16.71 -5.68
C LEU A 10 13.15 -16.13 -6.74
N VAL A 11 13.71 -15.43 -7.74
CA VAL A 11 13.00 -14.94 -8.91
C VAL A 11 12.41 -16.13 -9.66
N SER A 12 11.09 -16.11 -9.84
CA SER A 12 10.33 -17.05 -10.68
C SER A 12 10.17 -18.47 -10.13
N LEU A 13 10.18 -18.67 -8.81
CA LEU A 13 9.99 -19.99 -8.18
C LEU A 13 8.75 -20.75 -8.71
N TYR A 14 7.67 -20.02 -8.99
CA TYR A 14 6.40 -20.57 -9.49
C TYR A 14 6.08 -20.18 -10.93
N ASN A 15 7.04 -19.62 -11.67
CA ASN A 15 6.76 -19.16 -13.02
C ASN A 15 6.41 -20.34 -13.95
N GLY A 16 5.26 -20.24 -14.62
CA GLY A 16 4.72 -21.30 -15.47
C GLY A 16 4.14 -22.50 -14.73
N LEU A 17 4.11 -22.49 -13.39
CA LEU A 17 3.44 -23.54 -12.61
C LEU A 17 1.95 -23.25 -12.48
N GLU A 18 1.14 -24.29 -12.66
CA GLU A 18 -0.29 -24.20 -12.42
C GLU A 18 -0.58 -24.35 -10.93
N MET A 19 -0.95 -23.24 -10.29
CA MET A 19 -1.33 -23.25 -8.87
C MET A 19 -2.79 -23.67 -8.69
N GLY A 20 -3.08 -24.32 -7.56
CA GLY A 20 -4.44 -24.70 -7.15
C GLY A 20 -5.32 -23.50 -6.75
N ARG A 21 -4.72 -22.34 -6.47
CA ARG A 21 -5.40 -21.08 -6.12
C ARG A 21 -4.81 -19.91 -6.89
N LYS A 22 -5.59 -18.84 -7.07
CA LYS A 22 -5.10 -17.52 -7.51
C LYS A 22 -4.64 -16.70 -6.30
N TYR A 23 -3.54 -15.97 -6.45
CA TYR A 23 -2.98 -15.13 -5.38
C TYR A 23 -3.05 -13.66 -5.79
N ILE A 24 -3.83 -12.87 -5.05
CA ILE A 24 -4.22 -11.51 -5.44
C ILE A 24 -3.91 -10.52 -4.32
N SER A 25 -3.41 -9.32 -4.65
CA SER A 25 -3.31 -8.24 -3.68
C SER A 25 -4.65 -7.49 -3.56
N LEU A 26 -5.10 -7.24 -2.33
CA LEU A 26 -6.17 -6.30 -2.01
C LEU A 26 -5.63 -4.90 -1.65
N GLY A 27 -4.41 -4.59 -2.06
CA GLY A 27 -3.76 -3.30 -1.87
C GLY A 27 -3.44 -2.98 -0.42
N GLY A 28 -3.61 -1.70 -0.07
CA GLY A 28 -3.04 -1.06 1.11
C GLY A 28 -1.67 -0.46 0.75
N TRP A 29 -0.79 -1.31 0.20
CA TRP A 29 0.50 -0.93 -0.36
C TRP A 29 0.91 -1.93 -1.46
N CYS A 30 1.89 -1.58 -2.30
CA CYS A 30 2.30 -2.40 -3.46
C CYS A 30 3.10 -3.67 -3.10
N GLY A 31 3.54 -3.81 -1.85
CA GLY A 31 4.39 -4.91 -1.39
C GLY A 31 3.90 -6.32 -1.77
N PRO A 32 2.64 -6.71 -1.48
CA PRO A 32 2.13 -8.03 -1.85
C PRO A 32 2.21 -8.27 -3.36
N ALA A 33 1.77 -7.31 -4.19
CA ALA A 33 1.79 -7.47 -5.65
C ALA A 33 3.21 -7.57 -6.23
N LEU A 34 4.17 -6.83 -5.66
CA LEU A 34 5.58 -6.90 -6.01
C LEU A 34 6.15 -8.28 -5.68
N LEU A 35 5.92 -8.81 -4.47
CA LEU A 35 6.44 -10.12 -4.10
C LEU A 35 5.78 -11.24 -4.93
N LEU A 36 4.45 -11.23 -5.07
CA LEU A 36 3.74 -12.21 -5.89
C LEU A 36 4.27 -12.22 -7.33
N GLY A 37 4.60 -11.04 -7.87
CA GLY A 37 5.29 -10.90 -9.16
C GLY A 37 6.68 -11.53 -9.17
N LYS A 38 7.53 -11.22 -8.18
CA LYS A 38 8.88 -11.81 -8.07
C LYS A 38 8.85 -13.34 -7.98
N LEU A 39 7.85 -13.91 -7.33
CA LEU A 39 7.69 -15.36 -7.18
C LEU A 39 7.05 -16.04 -8.40
N GLY A 40 6.51 -15.29 -9.36
CA GLY A 40 5.75 -15.84 -10.49
C GLY A 40 4.33 -16.28 -10.15
N LEU A 41 3.80 -15.87 -8.99
CA LEU A 41 2.43 -16.19 -8.54
C LEU A 41 1.39 -15.18 -9.03
N ARG A 42 1.82 -13.96 -9.38
CA ARG A 42 0.95 -12.94 -9.98
C ARG A 42 0.86 -13.16 -11.49
N THR A 43 -0.22 -13.79 -11.92
CA THR A 43 -0.46 -14.11 -13.34
C THR A 43 -1.08 -12.95 -14.12
N GLU A 44 -1.72 -12.01 -13.43
CA GLU A 44 -2.47 -10.90 -14.02
C GLU A 44 -2.36 -9.66 -13.14
N ALA A 45 -2.62 -8.47 -13.69
CA ALA A 45 -2.67 -7.22 -12.92
C ALA A 45 -4.09 -6.90 -12.45
N TYR A 46 -4.24 -6.44 -11.21
CA TYR A 46 -5.52 -6.09 -10.59
C TYR A 46 -5.56 -4.61 -10.15
N PRO A 47 -6.76 -4.03 -9.92
CA PRO A 47 -6.90 -2.59 -9.65
C PRO A 47 -6.19 -2.10 -8.39
N LEU A 48 -6.01 -3.00 -7.42
CA LEU A 48 -5.47 -2.69 -6.10
C LEU A 48 -3.98 -3.02 -5.95
N ASP A 49 -3.34 -3.61 -6.96
CA ASP A 49 -1.94 -4.07 -6.90
C ASP A 49 -0.94 -2.95 -6.55
N PHE A 50 -1.18 -1.74 -7.08
CA PHE A 50 -0.28 -0.59 -6.94
C PHE A 50 -1.00 0.66 -6.44
N SER A 51 -2.20 0.48 -5.89
CA SER A 51 -3.00 1.55 -5.33
C SER A 51 -2.90 1.48 -3.81
N ARG A 52 -2.58 2.60 -3.17
CA ARG A 52 -2.84 2.71 -1.72
C ARG A 52 -4.34 2.76 -1.56
N CYS A 53 -4.92 1.88 -0.77
CA CYS A 53 -6.36 1.87 -0.59
C CYS A 53 -6.75 1.54 0.84
N THR A 54 -7.84 2.13 1.33
CA THR A 54 -8.38 1.86 2.67
C THR A 54 -9.24 0.59 2.66
N ILE A 55 -9.37 -0.09 3.80
CA ILE A 55 -10.11 -1.37 3.86
C ILE A 55 -11.61 -1.19 3.64
N ASP A 56 -12.19 -0.09 4.14
CA ASP A 56 -13.58 0.30 3.87
C ASP A 56 -13.80 0.61 2.38
N GLY A 57 -12.76 1.13 1.72
CA GLY A 57 -12.72 1.27 0.26
C GLY A 57 -12.76 -0.06 -0.47
N VAL A 58 -11.94 -1.03 -0.06
CA VAL A 58 -11.96 -2.39 -0.63
C VAL A 58 -13.34 -3.02 -0.46
N ILE A 59 -13.94 -2.90 0.73
CA ILE A 59 -15.30 -3.37 0.99
C ILE A 59 -16.32 -2.68 0.08
N HIS A 60 -16.22 -1.35 -0.07
CA HIS A 60 -17.08 -0.59 -0.98
C HIS A 60 -16.94 -1.07 -2.43
N PHE A 61 -15.72 -1.25 -2.93
CA PHE A 61 -15.49 -1.70 -4.32
C PHE A 61 -15.93 -3.13 -4.57
N ILE A 62 -15.83 -4.00 -3.57
CA ILE A 62 -16.38 -5.35 -3.66
C ILE A 62 -17.91 -5.27 -3.76
N ARG A 63 -18.58 -4.47 -2.93
CA ARG A 63 -20.05 -4.36 -2.92
C ARG A 63 -20.62 -3.65 -4.15
N ASN A 64 -19.97 -2.59 -4.61
CA ASN A 64 -20.54 -1.62 -5.55
C ASN A 64 -19.76 -1.48 -6.87
N GLY A 65 -18.59 -2.12 -6.98
CA GLY A 65 -17.66 -1.92 -8.11
C GLY A 65 -16.74 -0.71 -7.91
N PHE A 66 -15.82 -0.50 -8.86
CA PHE A 66 -14.75 0.52 -8.78
C PHE A 66 -15.13 1.91 -9.34
N GLY A 67 -16.42 2.22 -9.46
CA GLY A 67 -16.86 3.52 -9.98
C GLY A 67 -16.73 4.64 -8.94
N GLU A 68 -17.60 4.61 -7.94
CA GLU A 68 -17.67 5.64 -6.90
C GLU A 68 -16.48 5.53 -5.93
N GLY A 69 -15.82 6.66 -5.65
CA GLY A 69 -14.76 6.74 -4.64
C GLY A 69 -13.41 6.13 -5.01
N PHE A 70 -13.28 5.49 -6.18
CA PHE A 70 -12.01 4.94 -6.69
C PHE A 70 -11.11 5.98 -7.34
N TYR A 71 -11.67 6.94 -8.08
CA TYR A 71 -10.91 8.04 -8.67
C TYR A 71 -10.98 9.30 -7.80
N PRO A 72 -10.09 10.29 -8.02
CA PRO A 72 -10.21 11.61 -7.41
C PRO A 72 -11.59 12.23 -7.68
N PRO A 73 -12.09 13.09 -6.77
CA PRO A 73 -13.38 13.74 -6.95
C PRO A 73 -13.34 14.76 -8.10
N GLY A 74 -14.45 14.88 -8.83
CA GLY A 74 -14.60 15.80 -9.96
C GLY A 74 -14.34 15.16 -11.32
N PRO A 75 -14.62 15.86 -12.43
CA PRO A 75 -14.33 15.36 -13.77
C PRO A 75 -12.83 15.43 -14.08
N ARG A 76 -12.38 14.60 -15.03
CA ARG A 76 -11.05 14.76 -15.63
C ARG A 76 -10.93 16.12 -16.34
N PRO A 77 -9.73 16.74 -16.37
CA PRO A 77 -8.49 16.24 -15.79
C PRO A 77 -8.49 16.31 -14.25
N TYR A 78 -8.04 15.22 -13.63
CA TYR A 78 -7.80 15.18 -12.20
C TYR A 78 -6.55 15.99 -11.87
N ARG A 79 -6.57 16.65 -10.73
CA ARG A 79 -5.45 17.43 -10.23
C ARG A 79 -4.60 16.57 -9.30
N PRO A 80 -3.33 16.28 -9.62
CA PRO A 80 -2.46 15.61 -8.69
C PRO A 80 -1.94 16.56 -7.61
N GLU A 81 -1.42 15.95 -6.56
CA GLU A 81 -0.87 16.61 -5.39
C GLU A 81 0.57 16.14 -5.19
N CYS A 82 1.49 17.08 -4.98
CA CYS A 82 2.89 16.75 -4.74
C CYS A 82 3.12 16.53 -3.25
N VAL A 83 3.54 15.33 -2.86
CA VAL A 83 3.85 14.98 -1.47
C VAL A 83 5.23 14.36 -1.43
N GLY A 84 6.21 15.10 -0.92
CA GLY A 84 7.59 14.66 -0.95
C GLY A 84 8.11 14.50 -2.37
N ILE A 85 8.65 13.32 -2.66
CA ILE A 85 9.09 12.92 -4.00
C ILE A 85 7.96 12.44 -4.91
N TYR A 86 6.73 12.29 -4.40
CA TYR A 86 5.63 11.66 -5.12
C TYR A 86 4.68 12.67 -5.79
N VAL A 87 4.13 12.29 -6.94
CA VAL A 87 3.00 12.96 -7.58
C VAL A 87 1.78 12.05 -7.43
N LEU A 88 0.85 12.45 -6.56
CA LEU A 88 -0.25 11.61 -6.13
C LEU A 88 -1.57 12.07 -6.73
N PHE A 89 -2.35 11.14 -7.26
CA PHE A 89 -3.78 11.35 -7.47
C PHE A 89 -4.53 10.73 -6.30
N ARG A 90 -5.21 11.54 -5.47
CA ARG A 90 -5.87 11.06 -4.26
C ARG A 90 -7.39 11.11 -4.41
N GLY A 91 -7.99 9.93 -4.30
CA GLY A 91 -9.43 9.74 -4.15
C GLY A 91 -9.82 9.53 -2.70
N GLN A 92 -11.04 9.04 -2.51
CA GLN A 92 -11.63 8.95 -1.17
C GLN A 92 -10.98 7.79 -0.47
N HIS A 93 -11.03 6.65 -1.15
CA HIS A 93 -10.58 5.36 -0.68
C HIS A 93 -9.22 4.96 -1.22
N THR A 94 -8.68 5.72 -2.18
CA THR A 94 -7.52 5.33 -3.00
C THR A 94 -6.55 6.47 -3.16
N ALA A 95 -5.29 6.12 -3.38
CA ALA A 95 -4.30 7.02 -3.90
C ALA A 95 -3.37 6.28 -4.85
N PHE A 96 -3.08 6.96 -5.96
CA PHE A 96 -2.27 6.44 -7.05
C PHE A 96 -0.95 7.17 -7.04
N ALA A 97 0.10 6.43 -6.70
CA ALA A 97 1.47 6.77 -7.05
C ALA A 97 1.79 6.07 -8.38
N HIS A 98 2.65 6.66 -9.20
CA HIS A 98 3.14 6.05 -10.45
C HIS A 98 2.10 5.88 -11.58
N PHE A 99 0.96 6.59 -11.55
CA PHE A 99 0.00 6.57 -12.65
C PHE A 99 -0.47 7.99 -12.99
N ASP A 100 -0.33 8.39 -14.25
CA ASP A 100 -1.01 9.56 -14.77
C ASP A 100 -2.48 9.22 -15.05
N LEU A 101 -3.38 9.56 -14.12
CA LEU A 101 -4.81 9.30 -14.28
C LEU A 101 -5.47 10.15 -15.38
N ASN A 102 -4.79 11.17 -15.92
CA ASN A 102 -5.32 11.93 -17.04
C ASN A 102 -5.03 11.25 -18.39
N SER A 103 -4.12 10.28 -18.42
CA SER A 103 -3.86 9.44 -19.60
C SER A 103 -5.05 8.52 -19.91
N ALA A 104 -5.54 8.58 -21.15
CA ALA A 104 -6.60 7.70 -21.63
C ALA A 104 -6.19 6.21 -21.62
N GLU A 105 -4.90 5.93 -21.88
CA GLU A 105 -4.36 4.58 -21.83
C GLU A 105 -4.39 4.01 -20.41
N VAL A 106 -3.98 4.82 -19.42
CA VAL A 106 -4.03 4.43 -18.00
C VAL A 106 -5.47 4.17 -17.57
N GLN A 107 -6.42 5.02 -17.98
CA GLN A 107 -7.85 4.82 -17.71
C GLN A 107 -8.35 3.49 -18.31
N GLN A 108 -8.04 3.20 -19.58
CA GLN A 108 -8.42 1.94 -20.23
C GLN A 108 -7.79 0.71 -19.55
N HIS A 109 -6.55 0.83 -19.08
CA HIS A 109 -5.90 -0.22 -18.30
C HIS A 109 -6.62 -0.48 -16.98
N PHE A 110 -7.11 0.55 -16.29
CA PHE A 110 -7.92 0.35 -15.08
C PHE A 110 -9.27 -0.30 -15.37
N GLU A 111 -9.98 0.10 -16.43
CA GLU A 111 -11.24 -0.55 -16.83
C GLU A 111 -11.07 -2.05 -17.09
N THR A 112 -9.96 -2.42 -17.74
CA THR A 112 -9.60 -3.83 -17.96
C THR A 112 -9.36 -4.55 -16.62
N LYS A 113 -8.65 -3.91 -15.70
CA LYS A 113 -8.38 -4.46 -14.36
C LYS A 113 -9.68 -4.60 -13.54
N PHE A 114 -10.61 -3.65 -13.65
CA PHE A 114 -11.92 -3.72 -12.97
C PHE A 114 -12.71 -4.92 -13.47
N SER A 115 -12.81 -5.07 -14.80
CA SER A 115 -13.50 -6.19 -15.43
C SER A 115 -12.91 -7.53 -14.99
N ARG A 116 -11.57 -7.63 -14.92
CA ARG A 116 -10.87 -8.82 -14.44
C ARG A 116 -11.13 -9.11 -12.96
N PHE A 117 -11.12 -8.09 -12.10
CA PHE A 117 -11.41 -8.27 -10.68
C PHE A 117 -12.87 -8.68 -10.45
N ASN A 118 -13.81 -8.11 -11.21
CA ASN A 118 -15.21 -8.52 -11.16
C ASN A 118 -15.35 -9.98 -11.58
N ALA A 119 -14.75 -10.39 -12.70
CA ALA A 119 -14.77 -11.79 -13.15
C ALA A 119 -14.13 -12.75 -12.13
N LEU A 120 -13.05 -12.33 -11.45
CA LEU A 120 -12.41 -13.10 -10.38
C LEU A 120 -13.37 -13.41 -9.24
N ILE A 121 -14.20 -12.44 -8.82
CA ILE A 121 -15.15 -12.64 -7.73
C ILE A 121 -16.43 -13.32 -8.21
N ASP A 122 -17.00 -12.88 -9.33
CA ASP A 122 -18.34 -13.27 -9.76
C ASP A 122 -18.35 -14.64 -10.45
N ALA A 123 -17.26 -15.03 -11.10
CA ALA A 123 -17.12 -16.30 -11.82
C ALA A 123 -15.71 -16.90 -11.62
N PRO A 124 -15.34 -17.29 -10.37
CA PRO A 124 -14.00 -17.77 -10.08
C PRO A 124 -13.71 -19.10 -10.78
N ALA A 125 -12.67 -19.12 -11.62
CA ALA A 125 -12.16 -20.36 -12.21
C ALA A 125 -11.42 -21.25 -11.19
N LYS A 126 -10.91 -20.64 -10.11
CA LYS A 126 -10.14 -21.29 -9.05
C LYS A 126 -10.42 -20.59 -7.72
N PRO A 127 -10.22 -21.27 -6.58
CA PRO A 127 -10.17 -20.61 -5.29
C PRO A 127 -9.16 -19.46 -5.26
N VAL A 128 -9.36 -18.50 -4.37
CA VAL A 128 -8.55 -17.28 -4.29
C VAL A 128 -7.94 -17.11 -2.90
N THR A 129 -6.70 -16.63 -2.86
CA THR A 129 -6.04 -16.16 -1.63
C THR A 129 -5.70 -14.70 -1.81
N PHE A 130 -6.32 -13.85 -1.00
CA PHE A 130 -6.14 -12.41 -1.02
C PHE A 130 -5.11 -11.98 0.03
N PHE A 131 -4.19 -11.11 -0.36
CA PHE A 131 -3.20 -10.51 0.54
C PHE A 131 -3.50 -9.04 0.79
N ARG A 132 -3.59 -8.67 2.07
CA ARG A 132 -3.85 -7.31 2.51
C ARG A 132 -2.71 -6.83 3.41
N THR A 133 -2.04 -5.76 3.00
CA THR A 133 -1.16 -5.03 3.91
C THR A 133 -2.01 -4.11 4.78
N VAL A 134 -1.88 -4.25 6.09
CA VAL A 134 -2.48 -3.31 7.04
C VAL A 134 -1.65 -2.04 7.03
N THR A 135 -2.34 -0.92 6.82
CA THR A 135 -1.74 0.39 6.60
C THR A 135 -2.28 1.47 7.53
N ALA A 136 -3.29 1.13 8.34
CA ALA A 136 -3.68 1.89 9.53
C ALA A 136 -2.48 2.23 10.41
N ARG A 137 -2.38 3.50 10.80
CA ARG A 137 -1.41 3.95 11.82
C ARG A 137 -1.54 3.11 13.08
N HIS A 138 -2.77 2.84 13.51
CA HIS A 138 -3.10 1.93 14.59
C HIS A 138 -3.70 0.66 13.97
N PRO A 139 -2.94 -0.46 13.87
CA PRO A 139 -3.37 -1.63 13.12
C PRO A 139 -4.78 -2.14 13.48
N GLN A 140 -5.15 -2.06 14.75
CA GLN A 140 -6.47 -2.45 15.27
C GLN A 140 -7.63 -1.75 14.55
N GLU A 141 -7.45 -0.50 14.09
CA GLU A 141 -8.49 0.24 13.37
C GLU A 141 -8.81 -0.34 11.99
N GLU A 142 -7.87 -1.04 11.37
CA GLU A 142 -8.12 -1.73 10.10
C GLU A 142 -8.53 -3.19 10.35
N LEU A 143 -7.93 -3.85 11.34
CA LEU A 143 -8.28 -5.23 11.70
C LEU A 143 -9.74 -5.39 12.13
N GLN A 144 -10.37 -4.37 12.71
CA GLN A 144 -11.81 -4.40 13.04
C GLN A 144 -12.73 -4.60 11.81
N TYR A 145 -12.24 -4.34 10.59
CA TYR A 145 -12.99 -4.52 9.35
C TYR A 145 -12.80 -5.91 8.72
N ALA A 146 -11.99 -6.80 9.30
CA ALA A 146 -11.73 -8.12 8.73
C ALA A 146 -13.03 -8.92 8.51
N ALA A 147 -13.90 -8.97 9.51
CA ALA A 147 -15.20 -9.65 9.40
C ALA A 147 -16.10 -9.02 8.33
N ALA A 148 -16.14 -7.68 8.24
CA ALA A 148 -16.92 -6.98 7.23
C ALA A 148 -16.40 -7.20 5.80
N LEU A 149 -15.09 -7.39 5.63
CA LEU A 149 -14.48 -7.76 4.36
C LEU A 149 -14.86 -9.18 3.95
N GLU A 150 -14.77 -10.14 4.87
CA GLU A 150 -15.22 -11.51 4.61
C GLU A 150 -16.70 -11.55 4.23
N GLU A 151 -17.54 -10.84 4.98
CA GLU A 151 -18.97 -10.71 4.72
C GLU A 151 -19.22 -10.10 3.33
N ALA A 152 -18.52 -9.03 2.96
CA ALA A 152 -18.68 -8.40 1.65
C ALA A 152 -18.34 -9.33 0.48
N ILE A 153 -17.27 -10.12 0.61
CA ILE A 153 -16.89 -11.12 -0.40
C ILE A 153 -17.94 -12.23 -0.47
N ALA A 154 -18.34 -12.78 0.68
CA ALA A 154 -19.32 -13.86 0.76
C ALA A 154 -20.72 -13.44 0.28
N GLN A 155 -21.12 -12.19 0.53
CA GLN A 155 -22.38 -11.63 0.02
C GLN A 155 -22.36 -11.48 -1.50
N ARG A 156 -21.22 -11.06 -2.08
CA ARG A 156 -21.09 -10.90 -3.53
C ARG A 156 -21.05 -12.25 -4.25
N ASN A 157 -20.30 -13.21 -3.73
CA ASN A 157 -20.32 -14.58 -4.23
C ASN A 157 -20.19 -15.61 -3.09
N PRO A 158 -21.30 -16.21 -2.64
CA PRO A 158 -21.30 -17.22 -1.58
C PRO A 158 -20.53 -18.51 -1.95
N ALA A 159 -20.38 -18.79 -3.25
CA ALA A 159 -19.70 -19.98 -3.74
C ALA A 159 -18.18 -19.79 -3.88
N LEU A 160 -17.66 -18.57 -3.73
CA LEU A 160 -16.23 -18.31 -3.81
C LEU A 160 -15.51 -18.94 -2.60
N ASP A 161 -14.64 -19.91 -2.87
CA ASP A 161 -13.63 -20.35 -1.92
C ASP A 161 -12.51 -19.31 -1.87
N PHE A 162 -12.47 -18.53 -0.79
CA PHE A 162 -11.47 -17.51 -0.58
C PHE A 162 -10.78 -17.60 0.78
N ARG A 163 -9.57 -17.07 0.81
CA ARG A 163 -8.75 -16.85 2.00
C ARG A 163 -8.25 -15.41 2.04
N LEU A 164 -8.03 -14.90 3.25
CA LEU A 164 -7.48 -13.57 3.51
C LEU A 164 -6.17 -13.71 4.31
N VAL A 165 -5.15 -12.99 3.91
CA VAL A 165 -3.87 -12.88 4.63
C VAL A 165 -3.66 -11.42 5.00
N PHE A 166 -3.74 -11.10 6.30
CA PHE A 166 -3.45 -9.77 6.81
C PHE A 166 -2.00 -9.68 7.28
N MET A 167 -1.30 -8.63 6.85
CA MET A 167 0.10 -8.39 7.20
C MET A 167 0.28 -7.01 7.82
N VAL A 168 0.67 -6.97 9.08
CA VAL A 168 0.94 -5.75 9.85
C VAL A 168 2.44 -5.50 9.93
N HIS A 169 2.88 -4.31 9.54
CA HIS A 169 4.29 -3.98 9.45
C HIS A 169 4.88 -3.50 10.75
N ASP A 170 6.20 -3.59 10.85
CA ASP A 170 7.00 -2.82 11.77
C ASP A 170 6.57 -3.01 13.23
N GLN A 171 6.54 -4.27 13.69
CA GLN A 171 6.07 -4.59 15.05
C GLN A 171 7.21 -4.77 16.06
N GLY A 172 8.48 -4.61 15.66
CA GLY A 172 9.62 -4.58 16.57
C GLY A 172 9.97 -5.94 17.21
N LEU A 173 9.70 -7.03 16.50
CA LEU A 173 10.09 -8.38 16.91
C LEU A 173 11.43 -8.77 16.27
N ARG A 174 12.24 -9.62 16.91
CA ARG A 174 13.44 -10.19 16.26
C ARG A 174 13.07 -11.10 15.10
N ALA A 175 11.98 -11.86 15.26
CA ALA A 175 11.39 -12.63 14.18
C ALA A 175 10.96 -11.69 13.05
N ARG A 176 11.31 -12.04 11.82
CA ARG A 176 10.94 -11.24 10.63
C ARG A 176 9.44 -11.31 10.33
N ALA A 177 8.80 -12.44 10.61
CA ALA A 177 7.37 -12.65 10.46
C ALA A 177 6.87 -13.58 11.56
N VAL A 178 5.67 -13.32 12.08
CA VAL A 178 5.02 -14.11 13.11
C VAL A 178 3.54 -14.22 12.78
N GLU A 179 3.03 -15.45 12.69
CA GLU A 179 1.59 -15.69 12.62
C GLU A 179 0.97 -15.55 14.00
N LEU A 180 -0.12 -14.78 14.08
CA LEU A 180 -0.98 -14.66 15.25
C LEU A 180 -2.17 -15.62 15.12
N ALA A 181 -2.96 -15.73 16.17
CA ALA A 181 -4.22 -16.46 16.13
C ALA A 181 -5.05 -15.94 14.95
N PRO A 182 -5.62 -16.84 14.12
CA PRO A 182 -6.34 -16.44 12.93
C PRO A 182 -7.57 -15.59 13.31
N LEU A 183 -7.88 -14.60 12.49
CA LEU A 183 -9.05 -13.74 12.67
C LEU A 183 -10.36 -14.51 12.41
N SER A 184 -10.29 -15.53 11.56
CA SER A 184 -11.38 -16.46 11.26
C SER A 184 -10.83 -17.73 10.63
N LEU A 185 -11.70 -18.69 10.28
CA LEU A 185 -11.31 -19.87 9.50
C LEU A 185 -10.74 -19.54 8.11
N ARG A 186 -11.00 -18.34 7.59
CA ARG A 186 -10.54 -17.90 6.27
C ARG A 186 -9.46 -16.83 6.35
N ALA A 187 -9.17 -16.27 7.51
CA ALA A 187 -8.31 -15.10 7.66
C ALA A 187 -7.13 -15.36 8.61
N SER A 188 -5.91 -15.38 8.05
CA SER A 188 -4.66 -15.40 8.82
C SER A 188 -4.16 -13.98 9.10
N LEU A 189 -3.42 -13.81 10.18
CA LEU A 189 -2.90 -12.52 10.64
C LEU A 189 -1.41 -12.63 10.97
N TRP A 190 -0.62 -11.72 10.41
CA TRP A 190 0.82 -11.73 10.51
C TRP A 190 1.37 -10.40 11.03
N ALA A 191 2.27 -10.46 12.00
CA ALA A 191 3.10 -9.34 12.43
C ALA A 191 4.49 -9.45 11.79
N LEU A 192 4.94 -8.38 11.15
CA LEU A 192 6.21 -8.34 10.42
C LEU A 192 7.21 -7.39 11.09
N SER A 193 8.49 -7.67 10.89
CA SER A 193 9.60 -6.80 11.28
C SER A 193 10.50 -6.51 10.09
N TYR A 194 11.23 -5.38 10.17
CA TYR A 194 12.23 -5.04 9.16
C TYR A 194 13.53 -5.79 9.38
N SER A 195 14.08 -6.31 8.29
CA SER A 195 15.32 -7.07 8.27
C SER A 195 16.55 -6.23 7.89
N LYS A 196 16.34 -5.01 7.38
CA LYS A 196 17.38 -4.09 6.92
C LYS A 196 17.15 -2.68 7.46
N ASP A 197 18.21 -1.87 7.43
CA ASP A 197 18.21 -0.47 7.85
C ASP A 197 17.39 0.45 6.94
N ALA A 198 17.31 1.73 7.32
CA ALA A 198 16.55 2.74 6.61
C ALA A 198 17.20 3.24 5.30
N GLN A 199 18.41 2.79 4.95
CA GLN A 199 19.04 3.15 3.67
C GLN A 199 18.43 2.37 2.49
N HIS A 200 17.79 1.25 2.79
CA HIS A 200 17.11 0.41 1.81
C HIS A 200 15.67 0.83 1.59
N SER A 201 15.11 0.52 0.42
CA SER A 201 13.69 0.77 0.14
C SER A 201 12.81 0.02 1.15
N LEU A 202 11.59 0.51 1.37
CA LEU A 202 10.65 -0.16 2.28
C LEU A 202 10.40 -1.62 1.88
N PHE A 203 10.32 -1.90 0.57
CA PHE A 203 10.19 -3.26 0.04
C PHE A 203 11.39 -4.13 0.38
N ASP A 204 12.61 -3.64 0.17
CA ASP A 204 13.82 -4.41 0.47
C ASP A 204 13.96 -4.77 1.95
N ARG A 205 13.42 -3.91 2.83
CA ARG A 205 13.44 -4.11 4.29
C ARG A 205 12.48 -5.20 4.74
N CYS A 206 11.34 -5.37 4.06
CA CYS A 206 10.30 -6.34 4.42
C CYS A 206 10.20 -7.57 3.50
N GLU A 207 10.91 -7.61 2.37
CA GLU A 207 10.84 -8.69 1.37
C GLU A 207 10.96 -10.08 2.00
N ALA A 208 11.94 -10.26 2.89
CA ALA A 208 12.17 -11.53 3.56
C ALA A 208 11.01 -11.97 4.47
N ALA A 209 10.29 -11.02 5.07
CA ALA A 209 9.12 -11.30 5.90
C ALA A 209 7.90 -11.67 5.03
N TYR A 210 7.67 -10.91 3.95
CA TYR A 210 6.62 -11.23 2.99
C TYR A 210 6.82 -12.60 2.36
N LEU A 211 8.07 -12.96 2.06
CA LEU A 211 8.39 -14.26 1.48
C LEU A 211 7.90 -15.39 2.40
N ASP A 212 8.20 -15.31 3.69
CA ASP A 212 7.74 -16.31 4.65
C ASP A 212 6.22 -16.43 4.68
N VAL A 213 5.53 -15.28 4.73
CA VAL A 213 4.07 -15.23 4.75
C VAL A 213 3.49 -15.88 3.48
N VAL A 214 4.02 -15.54 2.30
CA VAL A 214 3.52 -16.08 1.03
C VAL A 214 3.80 -17.57 0.94
N MET A 215 5.01 -18.02 1.27
CA MET A 215 5.36 -19.44 1.21
C MET A 215 4.49 -20.28 2.16
N HIS A 216 4.21 -19.76 3.36
CA HIS A 216 3.26 -20.40 4.28
C HIS A 216 1.83 -20.39 3.71
N SER A 217 1.41 -19.27 3.13
CA SER A 217 0.06 -19.10 2.58
C SER A 217 -0.20 -19.93 1.31
N VAL A 218 0.85 -20.39 0.63
CA VAL A 218 0.76 -21.28 -0.54
C VAL A 218 0.60 -22.74 -0.13
N ASP A 219 1.06 -23.10 1.07
CA ASP A 219 0.95 -24.45 1.59
C ASP A 219 -0.47 -24.70 2.14
N GLU A 220 -1.20 -25.62 1.53
CA GLU A 220 -2.57 -25.97 1.93
C GLU A 220 -2.64 -26.55 3.35
N GLU A 221 -1.59 -27.26 3.79
CA GLU A 221 -1.51 -27.84 5.13
C GLU A 221 -1.32 -26.77 6.22
N SER A 222 -0.85 -25.59 5.81
CA SER A 222 -0.59 -24.46 6.68
C SER A 222 -1.84 -23.61 6.97
N TRP A 223 -2.95 -23.82 6.25
CA TRP A 223 -4.20 -23.09 6.49
C TRP A 223 -5.04 -23.76 7.58
N PRO A 224 -5.57 -22.98 8.54
CA PRO A 224 -6.05 -23.53 9.78
C PRO A 224 -7.24 -24.48 9.59
N ALA A 225 -7.14 -25.65 10.22
CA ALA A 225 -8.28 -26.33 10.80
C ALA A 225 -8.29 -26.02 12.31
N VAL A 226 -9.44 -25.51 12.79
CA VAL A 226 -9.86 -25.34 14.20
C VAL A 226 -9.58 -23.97 14.84
N PRO A 227 -10.64 -23.18 15.15
CA PRO A 227 -10.56 -22.01 16.02
C PRO A 227 -10.17 -22.40 17.45
N GLY A 228 -9.29 -21.62 18.09
CA GLY A 228 -8.97 -21.76 19.52
C GLY A 228 -7.70 -22.55 19.84
N ALA A 229 -6.97 -23.07 18.84
CA ALA A 229 -5.60 -23.52 19.06
C ALA A 229 -4.71 -22.31 19.41
N PRO A 230 -3.82 -22.41 20.42
CA PRO A 230 -2.87 -21.34 20.67
C PRO A 230 -2.02 -21.14 19.40
N PRO A 231 -1.81 -19.88 18.99
CA PRO A 231 -0.99 -19.58 17.83
C PRO A 231 0.37 -20.24 18.02
N ARG A 232 0.78 -21.06 17.06
CA ARG A 232 2.11 -21.63 17.05
C ARG A 232 3.00 -20.69 16.27
N PRO A 233 4.01 -20.10 16.90
CA PRO A 233 5.16 -19.53 16.22
C PRO A 233 5.61 -20.33 14.99
N VAL A 234 5.29 -19.86 13.78
CA VAL A 234 5.78 -20.50 12.55
C VAL A 234 7.15 -19.93 12.20
N GLY A 235 8.10 -20.82 11.87
CA GLY A 235 9.40 -20.43 11.29
C GLY A 235 10.38 -19.75 12.25
N MET A 236 10.17 -19.85 13.56
CA MET A 236 11.00 -19.17 14.56
C MET A 236 12.30 -19.91 14.85
N ARG A 237 13.37 -19.14 14.99
CA ARG A 237 14.68 -19.60 15.43
C ARG A 237 14.79 -19.46 16.95
N GLU A 238 15.65 -20.26 17.59
CA GLU A 238 15.89 -20.19 19.05
C GLU A 238 16.29 -18.77 19.52
N ALA A 239 16.93 -17.97 18.66
CA ALA A 239 17.28 -16.58 18.97
C ALA A 239 16.08 -15.60 18.99
N GLU A 240 14.93 -16.01 18.47
CA GLU A 240 13.72 -15.21 18.28
C GLU A 240 12.61 -15.59 19.26
N TYR A 241 12.72 -16.76 19.89
CA TYR A 241 11.70 -17.35 20.73
C TYR A 241 12.31 -18.06 21.95
N ASP A 242 11.79 -17.75 23.13
CA ASP A 242 12.07 -18.44 24.39
C ASP A 242 11.05 -19.57 24.60
N PRO A 243 11.43 -20.85 24.42
CA PRO A 243 10.51 -21.96 24.58
C PRO A 243 10.09 -22.18 26.03
N ASP A 244 10.95 -21.89 27.00
CA ASP A 244 10.67 -22.12 28.42
C ASP A 244 9.75 -21.02 28.96
N GLY A 245 10.04 -19.77 28.61
CA GLY A 245 9.22 -18.63 28.97
C GLY A 245 7.95 -18.46 28.13
N GLN A 246 7.87 -19.13 26.97
CA GLN A 246 6.85 -18.89 25.94
C GLN A 246 6.79 -17.41 25.53
N LEU A 247 7.96 -16.83 25.23
CA LEU A 247 8.15 -15.40 24.92
C LEU A 247 8.77 -15.20 23.54
N LEU A 248 8.18 -14.34 22.73
CA LEU A 248 8.81 -13.80 21.53
C LEU A 248 9.77 -12.68 21.88
N ARG A 249 10.99 -12.77 21.35
CA ARG A 249 12.04 -11.78 21.62
C ARG A 249 11.79 -10.49 20.88
N ALA A 250 11.82 -9.39 21.62
CA ALA A 250 11.78 -8.05 21.05
C ALA A 250 13.14 -7.68 20.41
N ASP A 251 13.11 -6.80 19.41
CA ASP A 251 14.32 -6.34 18.72
C ASP A 251 15.18 -5.38 19.57
N ALA A 252 14.67 -4.93 20.72
CA ALA A 252 15.25 -3.93 21.62
C ALA A 252 15.43 -2.52 21.00
N ALA A 253 15.34 -2.38 19.68
CA ALA A 253 15.46 -1.10 18.98
C ALA A 253 14.12 -0.36 18.91
N LEU A 254 13.05 -1.08 18.61
CA LEU A 254 11.69 -0.54 18.44
C LEU A 254 10.75 -1.03 19.54
N ARG A 255 11.04 -2.20 20.13
CA ARG A 255 10.28 -2.76 21.25
C ARG A 255 11.25 -3.23 22.34
N ALA A 256 11.02 -2.75 23.57
CA ALA A 256 11.86 -3.11 24.71
C ALA A 256 11.43 -4.42 25.39
N ALA A 257 10.14 -4.75 25.36
CA ALA A 257 9.57 -5.89 26.08
C ALA A 257 9.22 -7.05 25.15
N ASP A 258 9.63 -8.25 25.55
CA ASP A 258 9.24 -9.50 24.90
C ASP A 258 7.71 -9.70 24.94
N VAL A 259 7.18 -10.48 23.98
CA VAL A 259 5.73 -10.72 23.85
C VAL A 259 5.39 -12.14 24.23
N PRO A 260 4.50 -12.38 25.20
CA PRO A 260 4.11 -13.73 25.54
C PRO A 260 3.26 -14.36 24.44
N VAL A 261 3.46 -15.65 24.15
CA VAL A 261 2.74 -16.39 23.10
C VAL A 261 1.22 -16.31 23.27
N ARG A 262 0.73 -16.29 24.52
CA ARG A 262 -0.70 -16.12 24.82
C ARG A 262 -1.29 -14.80 24.31
N ALA A 263 -0.46 -13.77 24.13
CA ALA A 263 -0.87 -12.46 23.64
C ALA A 263 -0.81 -12.37 22.10
N LEU A 264 -0.50 -13.45 21.38
CA LEU A 264 -0.49 -13.45 19.91
C LEU A 264 -1.92 -13.55 19.33
N THR A 265 -2.82 -12.70 19.80
CA THR A 265 -4.17 -12.53 19.27
C THR A 265 -4.35 -11.07 18.86
N ALA A 266 -5.31 -10.79 17.96
CA ALA A 266 -5.55 -9.42 17.52
C ALA A 266 -5.85 -8.45 18.68
N ASP A 267 -6.51 -8.93 19.74
CA ASP A 267 -6.92 -8.09 20.87
C ASP A 267 -5.82 -7.91 21.93
N GLN A 268 -4.97 -8.92 22.13
CA GLN A 268 -3.96 -8.91 23.20
C GLN A 268 -2.57 -8.52 22.72
N PHE A 269 -2.30 -8.62 21.42
CA PHE A 269 -0.99 -8.29 20.90
C PHE A 269 -0.71 -6.80 21.14
N PRO A 270 0.45 -6.44 21.71
CA PRO A 270 0.76 -5.04 21.96
C PRO A 270 1.20 -4.39 20.65
N TRP A 271 0.21 -3.99 19.85
CA TRP A 271 0.40 -3.36 18.54
C TRP A 271 1.17 -2.06 18.68
N ARG A 272 2.19 -1.89 17.84
CA ARG A 272 2.87 -0.61 17.71
C ARG A 272 2.21 0.21 16.62
N SER A 273 2.05 1.50 16.85
CA SER A 273 1.67 2.43 15.80
C SER A 273 2.85 2.66 14.84
N HIS A 274 2.53 2.97 13.58
CA HIS A 274 3.54 3.23 12.56
C HIS A 274 3.02 4.21 11.49
N ASP A 275 3.91 5.05 10.95
CA ASP A 275 3.55 6.07 9.95
C ASP A 275 4.01 5.74 8.54
N ASN A 276 4.99 4.85 8.40
CA ASN A 276 5.68 4.50 7.15
C ASN A 276 4.77 4.03 6.00
N LEU A 277 3.57 3.54 6.30
CA LEU A 277 2.54 3.15 5.32
C LEU A 277 1.27 4.00 5.40
N ALA A 278 0.95 4.51 6.59
CA ALA A 278 -0.23 5.36 6.80
C ALA A 278 -0.06 6.73 6.14
N LEU A 279 1.16 7.27 6.20
CA LEU A 279 1.50 8.61 5.72
C LEU A 279 2.58 8.57 4.64
N ILE A 280 2.65 9.65 3.87
CA ILE A 280 3.75 10.01 2.99
C ILE A 280 4.17 11.42 3.41
N ASP A 281 5.38 11.56 3.96
CA ASP A 281 5.93 12.84 4.45
C ASP A 281 4.96 13.65 5.32
N GLY A 282 4.31 12.97 6.28
CA GLY A 282 3.36 13.61 7.19
C GLY A 282 1.95 13.80 6.63
N VAL A 283 1.74 13.56 5.33
CA VAL A 283 0.45 13.70 4.66
C VAL A 283 -0.25 12.35 4.57
N ALA A 284 -1.55 12.31 4.85
CA ALA A 284 -2.36 11.12 4.66
C ALA A 284 -2.32 10.67 3.20
N SER A 285 -2.07 9.37 2.98
CA SER A 285 -1.88 8.90 1.61
C SER A 285 -3.13 9.05 0.74
N VAL A 286 -4.34 8.96 1.33
CA VAL A 286 -5.64 9.14 0.67
C VAL A 286 -6.30 10.45 1.12
N GLY A 287 -7.20 11.02 0.33
CA GLY A 287 -7.86 12.31 0.66
C GLY A 287 -9.02 12.19 1.65
N GLY A 288 -9.66 11.02 1.75
CA GLY A 288 -10.84 10.83 2.60
C GLY A 288 -10.61 10.92 4.12
N THR A 289 -9.37 11.10 4.61
CA THR A 289 -9.09 11.06 6.05
C THR A 289 -7.79 11.77 6.43
N CYS A 290 -7.75 12.37 7.62
CA CYS A 290 -6.51 12.90 8.21
C CYS A 290 -5.67 11.85 8.92
N ALA A 291 -6.24 10.68 9.24
CA ALA A 291 -5.56 9.65 10.01
C ALA A 291 -4.58 8.81 9.16
N GLY A 292 -4.62 8.96 7.82
CA GLY A 292 -3.78 8.20 6.90
C GLY A 292 -4.53 7.07 6.19
N VAL A 293 -3.84 5.99 5.84
CA VAL A 293 -4.47 4.78 5.28
C VAL A 293 -4.99 3.90 6.42
N GLY A 294 -5.96 3.03 6.16
CA GLY A 294 -6.65 2.22 7.17
C GLY A 294 -8.15 2.24 6.91
N SER A 295 -8.81 3.32 7.35
CA SER A 295 -10.20 3.62 7.03
C SER A 295 -10.38 5.09 6.73
N THR A 296 -11.27 5.42 5.79
CA THR A 296 -11.65 6.83 5.55
C THR A 296 -12.53 7.37 6.67
N ARG A 297 -13.36 6.51 7.30
CA ARG A 297 -14.45 6.88 8.21
C ARG A 297 -15.20 8.13 7.76
N MET A 298 -15.44 8.27 6.45
CA MET A 298 -16.16 9.42 5.93
C MET A 298 -17.62 9.36 6.38
N VAL A 299 -18.05 10.41 7.08
CA VAL A 299 -19.42 10.53 7.61
C VAL A 299 -20.25 11.29 6.58
N ALA A 300 -21.28 10.61 6.05
CA ALA A 300 -22.27 11.25 5.21
C ALA A 300 -23.02 12.32 6.00
N LEU A 301 -23.23 13.48 5.39
CA LEU A 301 -23.95 14.60 6.00
C LEU A 301 -25.30 14.81 5.31
N PRO A 302 -26.34 15.30 6.01
CA PRO A 302 -27.66 15.55 5.43
C PRO A 302 -27.64 16.52 4.24
N SER A 303 -26.67 17.43 4.22
CA SER A 303 -26.41 18.32 3.10
C SER A 303 -24.90 18.60 3.00
N GLY A 304 -24.38 18.59 1.77
CA GLY A 304 -22.97 18.87 1.47
C GLY A 304 -22.09 17.61 1.34
N PRO A 305 -20.80 17.80 1.03
CA PRO A 305 -19.87 16.69 0.87
C PRO A 305 -19.63 15.98 2.20
N PRO A 306 -19.32 14.67 2.18
CA PRO A 306 -18.98 13.91 3.37
C PRO A 306 -17.81 14.55 4.13
N ALA A 307 -17.81 14.39 5.45
CA ALA A 307 -16.76 14.92 6.32
C ALA A 307 -15.89 13.79 6.88
N CYS A 308 -14.62 14.07 7.11
CA CYS A 308 -13.71 13.14 7.77
C CYS A 308 -14.24 12.80 9.17
N GLY A 309 -14.48 11.53 9.46
CA GLY A 309 -14.99 11.09 10.78
C GLY A 309 -14.00 11.24 11.93
N TYR A 310 -12.74 11.58 11.66
CA TYR A 310 -11.73 11.79 12.70
C TYR A 310 -11.64 13.24 13.17
N CYS A 311 -11.72 14.21 12.25
CA CYS A 311 -11.55 15.64 12.57
C CYS A 311 -12.71 16.54 12.13
N GLY A 312 -13.71 16.00 11.43
CA GLY A 312 -14.85 16.75 10.90
C GLY A 312 -14.54 17.62 9.67
N SER A 313 -13.31 17.61 9.15
CA SER A 313 -12.94 18.40 7.98
C SER A 313 -13.70 17.96 6.73
N ARG A 314 -14.04 18.95 5.89
CA ARG A 314 -14.66 18.76 4.56
C ARG A 314 -13.69 19.08 3.43
N SER A 315 -12.43 19.38 3.74
CA SER A 315 -11.42 19.79 2.77
C SER A 315 -10.81 18.63 1.99
N TYR A 316 -11.24 17.39 2.24
CA TYR A 316 -10.64 16.19 1.65
C TYR A 316 -9.13 16.06 1.90
N HIS A 317 -8.67 16.67 3.00
CA HIS A 317 -7.28 16.64 3.43
C HIS A 317 -6.29 16.87 2.30
N LEU A 318 -6.57 17.86 1.45
CA LEU A 318 -5.64 18.32 0.42
C LEU A 318 -4.25 18.47 1.03
N ALA A 319 -3.26 17.92 0.36
CA ALA A 319 -1.86 18.05 0.69
C ALA A 319 -1.60 19.55 0.77
N GLY A 320 -1.05 19.97 1.90
CA GLY A 320 -0.65 21.36 2.09
C GLY A 320 0.43 21.78 1.08
N ARG A 321 1.06 22.92 1.34
CA ARG A 321 2.15 23.41 0.48
C ARG A 321 3.25 22.33 0.38
N PRO A 322 3.68 21.93 -0.83
CA PRO A 322 4.69 20.90 -0.98
C PRO A 322 5.98 21.25 -0.23
N VAL A 323 6.63 20.25 0.36
CA VAL A 323 7.95 20.42 1.00
C VAL A 323 8.95 20.84 -0.07
N THR A 324 9.70 21.91 0.22
CA THR A 324 10.78 22.39 -0.66
C THR A 324 12.10 22.37 0.09
N THR A 325 13.18 22.03 -0.59
CA THR A 325 14.53 22.04 -0.03
C THR A 325 15.07 23.46 0.19
N GLY A 326 14.54 24.45 -0.54
CA GLY A 326 14.96 25.85 -0.45
C GLY A 326 16.38 26.12 -1.00
N ARG A 327 17.09 25.09 -1.47
CA ARG A 327 18.44 25.24 -2.05
C ARG A 327 18.36 25.54 -3.56
N PRO A 328 19.23 26.41 -4.10
CA PRO A 328 19.32 26.64 -5.54
C PRO A 328 19.58 25.36 -6.33
N PHE A 329 19.10 25.29 -7.58
CA PHE A 329 19.46 24.22 -8.51
C PHE A 329 20.92 24.37 -8.96
N THR A 330 21.64 23.24 -9.03
CA THR A 330 23.00 23.21 -9.59
C THR A 330 22.96 23.00 -11.10
N ASP A 331 24.05 23.34 -11.79
CA ASP A 331 24.17 23.11 -13.23
C ASP A 331 24.03 21.63 -13.61
N ASP A 332 24.55 20.71 -12.77
CA ASP A 332 24.41 19.26 -12.97
C ASP A 332 22.94 18.80 -12.86
N GLU A 333 22.17 19.37 -11.92
CA GLU A 333 20.74 19.08 -11.77
C GLU A 333 19.95 19.59 -12.98
N ASP A 334 20.28 20.77 -13.50
CA ASP A 334 19.68 21.30 -14.72
C ASP A 334 19.99 20.44 -15.94
N GLN A 335 21.23 19.98 -16.09
CA GLN A 335 21.63 19.08 -17.16
C GLN A 335 20.85 17.76 -17.08
N LEU A 336 20.73 17.18 -15.89
CA LEU A 336 19.94 15.97 -15.67
C LEU A 336 18.47 16.18 -16.06
N LEU A 337 17.86 17.30 -15.64
CA LEU A 337 16.49 17.66 -16.01
C LEU A 337 16.31 17.78 -17.51
N LEU A 338 17.23 18.46 -18.21
CA LEU A 338 17.18 18.65 -19.67
C LEU A 338 17.33 17.34 -20.44
N VAL A 339 18.19 16.42 -19.97
CA VAL A 339 18.34 15.08 -20.56
C VAL A 339 17.02 14.30 -20.45
N HIS A 340 16.37 14.32 -19.29
CA HIS A 340 15.10 13.62 -19.07
C HIS A 340 13.89 14.34 -19.67
N LEU A 341 14.00 15.64 -19.96
CA LEU A 341 12.95 16.44 -20.57
C LEU A 341 12.50 15.86 -21.91
N TYR A 342 13.43 15.34 -22.72
CA TYR A 342 13.08 14.71 -23.99
C TYR A 342 12.12 13.52 -23.77
N LYS A 343 12.37 12.66 -22.77
CA LYS A 343 11.46 11.55 -22.40
C LYS A 343 10.08 12.06 -21.98
N ILE A 344 10.04 13.15 -21.20
CA ILE A 344 8.80 13.78 -20.71
C ILE A 344 7.98 14.38 -21.88
N LEU A 345 8.64 15.05 -22.81
CA LEU A 345 8.00 15.72 -23.94
C LEU A 345 7.61 14.76 -25.07
N SER A 346 8.33 13.65 -25.24
CA SER A 346 8.03 12.62 -26.25
C SER A 346 6.90 11.65 -25.86
N GLY A 347 6.13 11.94 -24.80
CA GLY A 347 4.96 11.16 -24.40
C GLY A 347 5.25 9.99 -23.46
N GLY A 348 6.41 9.97 -22.78
CA GLY A 348 6.64 9.04 -21.68
C GLY A 348 5.78 9.35 -20.44
N ASP A 349 5.75 8.43 -19.48
CA ASP A 349 5.07 8.64 -18.20
C ASP A 349 5.72 9.81 -17.44
N LYS A 350 4.99 10.93 -17.37
CA LYS A 350 5.47 12.18 -16.77
C LYS A 350 5.58 12.06 -15.25
N VAL A 351 4.70 11.28 -14.61
CA VAL A 351 4.73 11.06 -13.16
C VAL A 351 5.99 10.28 -12.81
N GLU A 352 6.21 9.13 -13.46
CA GLU A 352 7.40 8.31 -13.24
C GLU A 352 8.69 9.12 -13.43
N ALA A 353 8.78 9.91 -14.50
CA ALA A 353 9.94 10.73 -14.79
C ALA A 353 10.21 11.78 -13.70
N VAL A 354 9.18 12.48 -13.23
CA VAL A 354 9.31 13.48 -12.16
C VAL A 354 9.74 12.83 -10.85
N GLU A 355 9.12 11.71 -10.47
CA GLU A 355 9.45 11.01 -9.22
C GLU A 355 10.89 10.47 -9.23
N HIS A 356 11.36 9.93 -10.36
CA HIS A 356 12.75 9.50 -10.53
C HIS A 356 13.73 10.65 -10.33
N LEU A 357 13.49 11.78 -11.01
CA LEU A 357 14.31 12.98 -10.92
C LEU A 357 14.30 13.56 -9.49
N ALA A 358 13.15 13.61 -8.85
CA ALA A 358 13.00 14.07 -7.46
C ALA A 358 13.80 13.20 -6.49
N HIS A 359 13.76 11.88 -6.68
CA HIS A 359 14.55 10.94 -5.89
C HIS A 359 16.06 11.14 -6.08
N GLU A 360 16.53 11.16 -7.34
CA GLU A 360 17.94 11.28 -7.68
C GLU A 360 18.56 12.60 -7.17
N MET A 361 17.83 13.71 -7.33
CA MET A 361 18.25 15.02 -6.85
C MET A 361 17.97 15.25 -5.35
N LYS A 362 17.27 14.33 -4.66
CA LYS A 362 16.80 14.51 -3.28
C LYS A 362 16.03 15.82 -3.10
N ARG A 363 15.05 16.06 -3.99
CA ARG A 363 14.18 17.25 -3.99
C ARG A 363 12.72 16.84 -3.93
N GLY A 364 11.84 17.78 -3.59
CA GLY A 364 10.40 17.55 -3.72
C GLY A 364 9.98 17.50 -5.19
N ALA A 365 9.00 16.65 -5.53
CA ALA A 365 8.46 16.55 -6.89
C ALA A 365 7.96 17.91 -7.41
N TYR A 366 7.40 18.74 -6.51
CA TYR A 366 6.98 20.10 -6.84
C TYR A 366 8.14 20.99 -7.32
N GLU A 367 9.29 20.96 -6.64
CA GLU A 367 10.46 21.74 -7.04
C GLU A 367 10.97 21.33 -8.41
N VAL A 368 10.97 20.02 -8.68
CA VAL A 368 11.36 19.45 -9.97
C VAL A 368 10.41 19.93 -11.07
N ILE A 369 9.10 19.86 -10.85
CA ILE A 369 8.09 20.35 -11.81
C ILE A 369 8.29 21.85 -12.08
N CYS A 370 8.44 22.67 -11.04
CA CYS A 370 8.70 24.10 -11.20
C CYS A 370 9.98 24.39 -11.98
N ARG A 371 11.04 23.62 -11.74
CA ARG A 371 12.30 23.80 -12.46
C ARG A 371 12.19 23.38 -13.92
N ILE A 372 11.50 22.29 -14.23
CA ILE A 372 11.21 21.88 -15.60
C ILE A 372 10.45 22.99 -16.34
N GLN A 373 9.42 23.58 -15.72
CA GLN A 373 8.69 24.71 -16.31
C GLN A 373 9.61 25.91 -16.58
N PHE A 374 10.48 26.24 -15.63
CA PHE A 374 11.45 27.31 -15.77
C PHE A 374 12.43 27.06 -16.93
N LEU A 375 13.03 25.87 -17.01
CA LEU A 375 14.05 25.51 -18.01
C LEU A 375 13.47 25.41 -19.43
N THR A 376 12.22 24.97 -19.57
CA THR A 376 11.59 24.82 -20.88
C THR A 376 11.05 26.10 -21.46
N ASN A 377 10.90 27.16 -20.65
CA ASN A 377 10.31 28.43 -21.05
C ASN A 377 8.96 28.27 -21.79
N SER A 378 8.26 27.14 -21.57
CA SER A 378 7.33 26.58 -22.55
C SER A 378 5.88 26.75 -22.16
N SER A 379 5.18 27.41 -23.06
CA SER A 379 3.74 27.43 -23.32
C SER A 379 3.08 26.05 -23.46
N THR A 380 3.85 24.96 -23.59
CA THR A 380 3.42 23.58 -23.37
C THR A 380 3.45 23.28 -21.87
N LYS A 381 2.44 23.78 -21.16
CA LYS A 381 2.30 23.56 -19.72
C LYS A 381 2.17 22.06 -19.46
N ILE A 382 3.19 21.48 -18.81
CA ILE A 382 3.07 20.20 -18.10
C ILE A 382 1.96 20.29 -17.00
N THR A 383 1.43 21.49 -16.74
CA THR A 383 0.85 21.91 -15.46
C THR A 383 -0.53 22.57 -15.50
N ASP A 384 -1.27 22.59 -16.62
CA ASP A 384 -2.69 22.98 -16.49
C ASP A 384 -3.43 22.04 -15.49
N ASP A 385 -2.89 20.83 -15.28
CA ASP A 385 -3.44 19.86 -14.33
C ASP A 385 -2.77 19.85 -12.94
N ILE A 386 -1.54 20.36 -12.74
CA ILE A 386 -0.68 20.04 -11.56
C ILE A 386 -0.46 21.22 -10.58
N THR A 387 -0.91 22.43 -10.90
CA THR A 387 -0.66 23.60 -10.02
C THR A 387 -1.40 23.43 -8.68
N PRO A 388 -0.79 23.47 -7.48
CA PRO A 388 -1.48 23.31 -6.18
C PRO A 388 -2.26 24.57 -5.74
N HIS A 389 -3.20 24.43 -4.80
CA HIS A 389 -3.96 25.58 -4.28
C HIS A 389 -3.03 26.55 -3.55
N LEU A 390 -2.87 27.76 -4.08
CA LEU A 390 -2.61 28.91 -3.23
C LEU A 390 -3.94 29.21 -2.53
N SER A 391 -3.97 29.15 -1.21
CA SER A 391 -5.10 29.67 -0.45
C SER A 391 -5.35 31.13 -0.88
N PRO A 392 -6.58 31.54 -1.16
CA PRO A 392 -6.88 32.94 -1.44
C PRO A 392 -6.65 33.73 -0.16
N GLY A 393 -5.46 34.33 -0.01
CA GLY A 393 -5.07 35.06 1.19
C GLY A 393 -3.71 35.73 1.11
N ASP A 394 -2.68 35.04 0.61
CA ASP A 394 -1.32 35.59 0.63
C ASP A 394 -0.91 36.16 -0.74
N GLY A 395 -1.65 37.19 -1.14
CA GLY A 395 -1.13 38.20 -2.05
C GLY A 395 -0.29 39.19 -1.24
N SER A 396 1.02 38.97 -1.17
CA SER A 396 1.97 40.07 -0.97
C SER A 396 3.27 39.80 -1.73
N PRO A 397 3.71 40.75 -2.56
CA PRO A 397 4.89 40.58 -3.39
C PRO A 397 6.15 40.87 -2.58
N MET A 398 7.17 40.02 -2.73
CA MET A 398 8.55 40.46 -2.96
C MET A 398 9.24 39.45 -3.86
#